data_AF-A0A8N4L4N6-F1
#
_entry.id   AF-A0A8N4L4N6-F1
#
_cell.length_a   1.000
_cell.length_b   1.000
_cell.length_c   1.000
_cell.angle_alpha   90.00
_cell.angle_beta   90.00
_cell.angle_gamma   90.00
#
_symmetry.space_group_name_H-M   'P 1'
#
loop_
_entity.id
_entity.type
_entity.pdbx_description
1 polymer ?
#
loop_
_entity_poly.entity_id
_entity_poly.type
_entity_poly.pdbx_seq_one_letter_code
_entity_poly.pdbx_strand_id
1 'polypeptide(L)'
;MRKLTDLLYGRGATKFETNESFQLLFQCWSLVGIKPLKLYRLRGMLHMCFCWALLLLCPFTFFMGYLHTLETEPITVQLNILQAICNIIGLPLKAIAITILLTHLRSAEPNFARLDARYQSVASREQIKNCVVVSTRLLASVGFMFHFYGSTAYLQALLTRGYPMGEWLPFIDYIPRLTIRYWAHFIFEVFHVTFLLTVQASMDAFPAVYIRSLHNHITDNCLH
;
A
#
# COMPACT_ATOMS: atom_id res chain seq x y z
N MET A 1 -4.02 18.19 8.73
CA MET A 1 -4.47 17.17 7.75
C MET A 1 -5.94 16.93 7.96
N ARG A 2 -6.72 16.91 6.88
CA ARG A 2 -8.16 16.60 6.91
C ARG A 2 -8.38 15.11 7.19
N LYS A 3 -9.57 14.76 7.68
CA LYS A 3 -9.94 13.34 7.85
C LYS A 3 -10.15 12.72 6.47
N LEU A 4 -9.85 11.42 6.35
CA LEU A 4 -10.08 10.68 5.10
C LEU A 4 -11.53 10.77 4.62
N THR A 5 -12.49 10.74 5.55
CA THR A 5 -13.92 10.91 5.26
C THR A 5 -14.23 12.27 4.63
N ASP A 6 -13.56 13.33 5.09
CA ASP A 6 -13.75 14.68 4.59
C ASP A 6 -13.20 14.80 3.15
N LEU A 7 -12.07 14.13 2.87
CA LEU A 7 -11.47 14.06 1.54
C LEU A 7 -12.28 13.19 0.56
N LEU A 8 -12.88 12.08 1.02
CA LEU A 8 -13.73 11.20 0.22
C LEU A 8 -15.03 11.86 -0.27
N TYR A 9 -15.62 12.70 0.58
CA TYR A 9 -16.88 13.38 0.30
C TYR A 9 -16.70 14.85 -0.08
N GLY A 10 -15.46 15.37 -0.10
CA GLY A 10 -15.18 16.78 -0.38
C GLY A 10 -15.79 17.74 0.64
N ARG A 11 -15.92 17.32 1.90
CA ARG A 11 -16.55 18.08 3.00
C ARG A 11 -15.51 18.84 3.81
N GLY A 12 -15.90 19.95 4.44
CA GLY A 12 -15.16 20.55 5.56
C GLY A 12 -14.19 21.69 5.27
N ALA A 13 -13.99 22.15 4.04
CA ALA A 13 -13.20 23.36 3.78
C ALA A 13 -13.45 24.03 2.41
N THR A 14 -13.26 25.35 2.36
CA THR A 14 -13.45 26.20 1.18
C THR A 14 -12.29 26.15 0.17
N LYS A 15 -11.12 25.61 0.54
CA LYS A 15 -9.92 25.60 -0.31
C LYS A 15 -9.24 24.23 -0.30
N PHE A 16 -9.38 23.46 -1.37
CA PHE A 16 -8.63 22.21 -1.57
C PHE A 16 -7.29 22.50 -2.24
N GLU A 17 -6.28 21.71 -1.90
CA GLU A 17 -4.95 21.75 -2.50
C GLU A 17 -4.63 20.37 -3.07
N THR A 18 -4.05 20.33 -4.26
CA THR A 18 -3.67 19.09 -4.95
C THR A 18 -2.77 18.22 -4.05
N ASN A 19 -1.93 18.88 -3.24
CA ASN A 19 -1.04 18.27 -2.25
C ASN A 19 -1.75 17.41 -1.18
N GLU A 20 -3.04 17.64 -0.89
CA GLU A 20 -3.79 16.83 0.07
C GLU A 20 -3.91 15.36 -0.38
N SER A 21 -3.98 15.12 -1.70
CA SER A 21 -4.02 13.76 -2.25
C SER A 21 -2.70 13.02 -2.06
N PHE A 22 -1.57 13.71 -2.22
CA PHE A 22 -0.23 13.16 -1.97
C PHE A 22 0.06 12.94 -0.49
N GLN A 23 -0.48 13.78 0.40
CA GLN A 23 -0.33 13.60 1.85
C GLN A 23 -0.92 12.27 2.33
N LEU A 24 -2.08 11.86 1.81
CA LEU A 24 -2.67 10.55 2.12
C LEU A 24 -1.75 9.40 1.69
N LEU A 25 -1.20 9.45 0.48
CA LEU A 25 -0.23 8.47 -0.01
C LEU A 25 1.03 8.43 0.87
N PHE A 26 1.56 9.59 1.26
CA PHE A 26 2.72 9.67 2.14
C PHE A 26 2.43 9.14 3.56
N GLN A 27 1.19 9.26 4.04
CA GLN A 27 0.78 8.62 5.29
C GLN A 27 0.77 7.11 5.17
N CYS A 28 0.19 6.56 4.09
CA CYS A 28 0.25 5.12 3.81
C CYS A 28 1.70 4.62 3.78
N TRP A 29 2.59 5.32 3.07
CA TRP A 29 4.02 5.00 3.01
C TRP A 29 4.73 5.11 4.35
N SER A 30 4.33 6.03 5.22
CA SER A 30 4.90 6.11 6.56
C SER A 30 4.42 4.98 7.46
N LEU A 31 3.17 4.55 7.33
CA LEU A 31 2.63 3.38 8.04
C LEU A 31 3.33 2.09 7.64
N VAL A 32 3.77 1.95 6.39
CA VAL A 32 4.55 0.79 5.93
C VAL A 32 6.06 0.95 6.07
N GLY A 33 6.52 1.99 6.78
CA GLY A 33 7.94 2.16 7.11
C GLY A 33 8.84 2.69 5.99
N ILE A 34 8.29 3.14 4.85
CA ILE A 34 9.08 3.80 3.79
C ILE A 34 9.56 5.19 4.25
N LYS A 35 8.80 5.85 5.13
CA LYS A 35 9.17 7.14 5.73
C LYS A 35 9.08 7.08 7.26
N PRO A 36 10.09 7.57 7.99
CA PRO A 36 9.93 7.86 9.42
C PRO A 36 8.94 9.02 9.63
N LEU A 37 7.89 8.78 10.43
CA LEU A 37 6.87 9.78 10.77
C LEU A 37 7.50 10.99 11.52
N LYS A 38 8.62 10.79 12.22
CA LYS A 38 9.56 11.79 12.78
C LYS A 38 10.96 11.14 12.95
N LEU A 39 12.03 11.77 12.44
CA LEU A 39 13.39 11.21 12.39
C LEU A 39 14.06 10.94 13.77
N TYR A 40 13.57 11.52 14.87
CA TYR A 40 14.30 11.59 16.14
C TYR A 40 13.79 10.68 17.26
N ARG A 41 13.07 9.60 16.94
CA ARG A 41 12.57 8.67 17.98
C ARG A 41 12.97 7.25 17.62
N LEU A 42 13.73 6.58 18.49
CA LEU A 42 14.13 5.17 18.38
C LEU A 42 12.98 4.26 17.90
N ARG A 43 11.77 4.51 18.42
CA ARG A 43 10.52 3.83 18.00
C ARG A 43 10.26 3.87 16.49
N GLY A 44 10.50 5.01 15.84
CA GLY A 44 10.31 5.18 14.40
C GLY A 44 11.33 4.41 13.58
N MET A 45 12.59 4.35 14.04
CA MET A 45 13.64 3.53 13.40
C MET A 45 13.35 2.05 13.55
N LEU A 46 12.97 1.59 14.75
CA LEU A 46 12.61 0.19 14.99
C LEU A 46 11.43 -0.25 14.13
N HIS A 47 10.40 0.58 14.02
CA HIS A 47 9.25 0.34 13.14
C HIS A 47 9.69 0.23 11.66
N MET A 48 10.54 1.15 11.20
CA MET A 48 11.08 1.11 9.84
C MET A 48 11.88 -0.17 9.59
N CYS A 49 12.83 -0.51 10.48
CA CYS A 49 13.60 -1.74 10.38
C CYS A 49 12.70 -2.98 10.35
N PHE A 50 11.64 -3.01 11.17
CA PHE A 50 10.68 -4.10 11.20
C PHE A 50 9.91 -4.23 9.87
N CYS A 51 9.35 -3.14 9.35
CA CYS A 51 8.65 -3.16 8.06
C CYS A 51 9.57 -3.57 6.89
N TRP A 52 10.81 -3.06 6.87
CA TRP A 52 11.79 -3.44 5.85
C TRP A 52 12.25 -4.89 6.00
N ALA A 53 12.37 -5.41 7.22
CA ALA A 53 12.68 -6.82 7.45
C ALA A 53 11.57 -7.72 6.90
N LEU A 54 10.30 -7.41 7.20
CA LEU A 54 9.15 -8.15 6.63
C LEU A 54 9.17 -8.09 5.09
N LEU A 55 9.39 -6.91 4.53
CA LEU A 55 9.38 -6.71 3.09
C LEU A 55 10.56 -7.39 2.38
N LEU A 56 11.77 -7.38 2.95
CA LEU A 56 12.93 -8.01 2.31
C LEU A 56 12.95 -9.52 2.50
N LEU A 57 12.33 -10.02 3.57
CA LEU A 57 12.25 -11.45 3.88
C LEU A 57 11.08 -12.13 3.15
N CYS A 58 10.07 -11.38 2.69
CA CYS A 58 8.89 -11.98 2.05
C CYS A 58 9.19 -12.81 0.79
N PRO A 59 10.14 -12.47 -0.12
CA PRO A 59 10.42 -13.35 -1.26
C PRO A 59 10.95 -14.72 -0.82
N PHE A 60 11.77 -14.74 0.23
CA PHE A 60 12.35 -15.98 0.75
C PHE A 60 11.30 -16.87 1.42
N THR A 61 10.46 -16.30 2.29
CA THR A 61 9.42 -17.05 3.03
C THR A 61 8.35 -17.62 2.11
N PHE A 62 7.94 -16.88 1.08
CA PHE A 62 7.01 -17.38 0.06
C PHE A 62 7.64 -18.47 -0.81
N PHE A 63 8.91 -18.31 -1.20
CA PHE A 63 9.60 -19.32 -2.01
C PHE A 63 9.78 -20.64 -1.24
N MET A 64 10.18 -20.57 0.03
CA MET A 64 10.27 -21.75 0.90
C MET A 64 8.89 -22.40 1.11
N GLY A 65 7.84 -21.60 1.30
CA GLY A 65 6.46 -22.10 1.36
C GLY A 65 6.05 -22.84 0.08
N TYR A 66 6.37 -22.27 -1.08
CA TYR A 66 6.12 -22.91 -2.38
C TYR A 66 6.80 -24.27 -2.51
N LEU A 67 8.06 -24.39 -2.11
CA LEU A 67 8.77 -25.68 -2.13
C LEU A 67 8.04 -26.74 -1.31
N HIS A 68 7.44 -26.37 -0.18
CA HIS A 68 6.64 -27.29 0.63
C HIS A 68 5.33 -27.71 -0.07
N THR A 69 4.70 -26.78 -0.80
CA THR A 69 3.46 -27.06 -1.54
C THR A 69 3.66 -27.94 -2.78
N LEU A 70 4.87 -28.01 -3.34
CA LEU A 70 5.18 -28.90 -4.47
C LEU A 70 4.94 -30.38 -4.16
N GLU A 71 5.12 -30.78 -2.91
CA GLU A 71 4.99 -32.16 -2.46
C GLU A 71 3.58 -32.50 -1.95
N THR A 72 2.78 -31.49 -1.59
CA THR A 72 1.60 -31.66 -0.72
C THR A 72 0.30 -31.14 -1.33
N GLU A 73 0.36 -30.14 -2.20
CA GLU A 73 -0.82 -29.39 -2.67
C GLU A 73 -1.08 -29.56 -4.16
N PRO A 74 -2.34 -29.39 -4.63
CA PRO A 74 -2.68 -29.52 -6.04
C PRO A 74 -2.06 -28.40 -6.89
N ILE A 75 -1.87 -28.67 -8.18
CA ILE A 75 -1.26 -27.76 -9.16
C ILE A 75 -1.93 -26.36 -9.16
N THR A 76 -3.24 -26.29 -8.95
CA THR A 76 -3.96 -25.00 -8.90
C THR A 76 -3.49 -24.11 -7.74
N VAL A 77 -3.19 -24.69 -6.58
CA VAL A 77 -2.65 -23.96 -5.42
C VAL A 77 -1.21 -23.54 -5.69
N GLN A 78 -0.40 -24.43 -6.28
CA GLN A 78 0.97 -24.15 -6.66
C GLN A 78 1.06 -22.96 -7.63
N LEU A 79 0.21 -22.92 -8.66
CA LEU A 79 0.17 -21.81 -9.62
C LEU A 79 -0.22 -20.47 -8.97
N ASN A 80 -1.16 -20.49 -8.02
CA ASN A 80 -1.55 -19.30 -7.28
C ASN A 80 -0.40 -18.75 -6.40
N ILE A 81 0.32 -19.64 -5.71
CA ILE A 81 1.49 -19.26 -4.91
C ILE A 81 2.61 -18.74 -5.80
N LEU A 82 2.83 -19.36 -6.97
CA LEU A 82 3.83 -18.90 -7.93
C LEU A 82 3.52 -17.49 -8.45
N GLN A 83 2.25 -17.20 -8.73
CA GLN A 83 1.79 -15.84 -9.08
C GLN A 83 2.08 -14.86 -7.93
N ALA A 84 1.81 -15.26 -6.68
CA ALA A 84 2.13 -14.43 -5.51
C ALA A 84 3.64 -14.16 -5.39
N ILE A 85 4.50 -15.16 -5.61
CA ILE A 85 5.96 -15.04 -5.61
C ILE A 85 6.43 -14.00 -6.64
N CYS A 86 5.91 -14.06 -7.88
CA CYS A 86 6.28 -13.08 -8.91
C CYS A 86 5.96 -11.64 -8.47
N ASN A 87 4.80 -11.41 -7.84
CA ASN A 87 4.43 -10.11 -7.31
C ASN A 87 5.35 -9.67 -6.16
N ILE A 88 5.66 -10.60 -5.26
CA ILE A 88 6.45 -10.35 -4.05
C ILE A 88 7.92 -10.11 -4.36
N ILE A 89 8.49 -10.65 -5.44
CA ILE A 89 9.84 -10.28 -5.89
C ILE A 89 9.87 -8.82 -6.37
N GLY A 90 8.81 -8.38 -7.05
CA GLY A 90 8.71 -7.00 -7.54
C GLY A 90 8.46 -5.98 -6.44
N LEU A 91 7.81 -6.37 -5.35
CA LEU A 91 7.35 -5.44 -4.32
C LEU A 91 8.50 -4.72 -3.55
N PRO A 92 9.58 -5.40 -3.10
CA PRO A 92 10.75 -4.75 -2.52
C PRO A 92 11.45 -3.81 -3.50
N LEU A 93 11.54 -4.20 -4.78
CA LEU A 93 12.13 -3.36 -5.82
C LEU A 93 11.33 -2.06 -6.00
N LYS A 94 9.98 -2.16 -6.06
CA LYS A 94 9.08 -0.99 -6.07
C LYS A 94 9.29 -0.12 -4.83
N ALA A 95 9.44 -0.72 -3.66
CA ALA A 95 9.65 0.01 -2.41
C ALA A 95 10.98 0.77 -2.39
N ILE A 96 12.07 0.14 -2.84
CA ILE A 96 13.39 0.77 -2.97
C ILE A 96 13.31 1.92 -3.97
N ALA A 97 12.70 1.70 -5.14
CA ALA A 97 12.54 2.71 -6.16
C ALA A 97 11.77 3.93 -5.64
N ILE A 98 10.64 3.72 -4.96
CA ILE A 98 9.86 4.80 -4.33
C ILE A 98 10.68 5.50 -3.26
N THR A 99 11.42 4.78 -2.43
CA THR A 99 12.24 5.39 -1.37
C THR A 99 13.31 6.32 -1.95
N ILE A 100 13.98 5.91 -3.03
CA ILE A 100 14.96 6.73 -3.74
C ILE A 100 14.29 7.95 -4.38
N LEU A 101 13.16 7.76 -5.05
CA LEU A 101 12.43 8.83 -5.75
C LEU A 101 11.65 9.75 -4.81
N LEU A 102 11.46 9.38 -3.54
CA LEU A 102 10.63 10.11 -2.58
C LEU A 102 11.08 11.56 -2.37
N THR A 103 12.39 11.81 -2.42
CA THR A 103 12.96 13.17 -2.31
C THR A 103 12.55 14.03 -3.49
N HIS A 104 12.64 13.49 -4.70
CA HIS A 104 12.18 14.14 -5.93
C HIS A 104 10.67 14.37 -5.90
N LEU A 105 9.88 13.39 -5.47
CA LEU A 105 8.43 13.53 -5.36
C LEU A 105 8.01 14.65 -4.41
N ARG A 106 8.71 14.83 -3.28
CA ARG A 106 8.44 15.96 -2.37
C ARG A 106 8.85 17.30 -2.94
N SER A 107 9.92 17.33 -3.73
CA SER A 107 10.31 18.56 -4.43
C SER A 107 9.25 19.04 -5.44
N ALA A 108 8.33 18.16 -5.86
CA ALA A 108 7.19 18.53 -6.72
C ALA A 108 6.03 19.17 -5.94
N GLU A 109 5.88 18.96 -4.63
CA GLU A 109 4.85 19.61 -3.79
C GLU A 109 4.81 21.15 -3.92
N PRO A 110 5.95 21.89 -3.85
CA PRO A 110 5.93 23.34 -4.05
C PRO A 110 5.56 23.73 -5.48
N ASN A 111 5.83 22.88 -6.48
CA ASN A 111 5.44 23.14 -7.86
C ASN A 111 3.92 23.02 -8.02
N PHE A 112 3.31 21.97 -7.44
CA PHE A 112 1.84 21.86 -7.41
C PHE A 112 1.18 22.99 -6.63
N ALA A 113 1.77 23.44 -5.51
CA ALA A 113 1.26 24.60 -4.77
C ALA A 113 1.31 25.90 -5.60
N ARG A 114 2.38 26.11 -6.39
CA ARG A 114 2.50 27.24 -7.32
C ARG A 114 1.50 27.14 -8.47
N LEU A 115 1.24 25.93 -8.98
CA LEU A 115 0.21 25.70 -10.00
C LEU A 115 -1.17 26.01 -9.43
N ASP A 116 -1.54 25.43 -8.27
CA ASP A 116 -2.80 25.69 -7.56
C ASP A 116 -3.02 27.18 -7.22
N ALA A 117 -1.95 27.97 -7.05
CA ALA A 117 -2.04 29.41 -6.80
C ALA A 117 -2.51 30.22 -8.02
N ARG A 118 -2.36 29.69 -9.24
CA ARG A 118 -2.87 30.32 -10.48
C ARG A 118 -4.39 30.20 -10.59
N TYR A 119 -4.99 29.25 -9.88
CA TYR A 119 -6.43 28.99 -9.88
C TYR A 119 -7.12 29.96 -8.89
N GLN A 120 -7.61 31.08 -9.42
CA GLN A 120 -8.32 32.12 -8.65
C GLN A 120 -9.84 32.06 -8.84
N SER A 121 -10.32 31.48 -9.95
CA SER A 121 -11.76 31.37 -10.22
C SER A 121 -12.42 30.24 -9.42
N VAL A 122 -13.70 30.41 -9.09
CA VAL A 122 -14.49 29.40 -8.35
C VAL A 122 -14.58 28.08 -9.13
N ALA A 123 -14.76 28.16 -10.46
CA ALA A 123 -14.83 26.99 -11.32
C ALA A 123 -13.52 26.18 -11.29
N SER A 124 -12.39 26.86 -11.34
CA SER A 124 -11.07 26.24 -11.38
C SER A 124 -10.65 25.67 -10.00
N ARG A 125 -11.10 26.32 -8.91
CA ARG A 125 -11.02 25.76 -7.55
C ARG A 125 -11.84 24.49 -7.37
N GLU A 126 -13.02 24.40 -7.98
CA GLU A 126 -13.86 23.20 -7.93
C GLU A 126 -13.24 22.04 -8.74
N GLN A 127 -12.52 22.33 -9.84
CA GLN A 127 -11.73 21.31 -10.55
C GLN A 127 -10.64 20.70 -9.68
N ILE A 128 -9.87 21.52 -8.95
CA ILE A 128 -8.86 21.02 -7.99
C ILE A 128 -9.50 20.14 -6.93
N LYS A 129 -10.62 20.58 -6.35
CA LYS A 129 -11.38 19.79 -5.36
C LYS A 129 -11.83 18.45 -5.94
N ASN A 130 -12.41 18.45 -7.13
CA ASN A 130 -12.83 17.23 -7.82
C ASN A 130 -11.64 16.31 -8.11
N CYS A 131 -10.49 16.86 -8.49
CA CYS A 131 -9.26 16.08 -8.66
C CYS A 131 -8.85 15.39 -7.36
N VAL A 132 -8.81 16.12 -6.24
CA VAL A 132 -8.46 15.55 -4.91
C VAL A 132 -9.46 14.48 -4.47
N VAL A 133 -10.76 14.73 -4.63
CA VAL A 133 -11.83 13.77 -4.28
C VAL A 133 -11.70 12.49 -5.10
N VAL A 134 -11.51 12.60 -6.42
CA VAL A 134 -11.38 11.41 -7.28
C VAL A 134 -10.08 10.65 -6.99
N SER A 135 -8.96 11.34 -6.80
CA SER A 135 -7.69 10.71 -6.40
C SER A 135 -7.80 9.97 -5.06
N THR A 136 -8.52 10.56 -4.10
CA THR A 136 -8.79 9.92 -2.80
C THR A 136 -9.67 8.68 -2.95
N ARG A 137 -10.72 8.76 -3.77
CA ARG A 137 -11.58 7.62 -4.08
C ARG A 137 -10.81 6.52 -4.82
N LEU A 138 -9.92 6.88 -5.74
CA LEU A 138 -9.07 5.91 -6.43
C LEU A 138 -8.18 5.16 -5.44
N LEU A 139 -7.51 5.87 -4.53
CA LEU A 139 -6.71 5.24 -3.47
C LEU A 139 -7.56 4.31 -2.59
N ALA A 140 -8.75 4.75 -2.18
CA ALA A 140 -9.65 3.94 -1.36
C ALA A 140 -10.18 2.71 -2.11
N SER A 141 -10.54 2.83 -3.39
CA SER A 141 -11.00 1.73 -4.22
C SER A 141 -9.90 0.70 -4.45
N VAL A 142 -8.68 1.13 -4.78
CA VAL A 142 -7.53 0.23 -4.93
C VAL A 142 -7.25 -0.49 -3.61
N GLY A 143 -7.19 0.25 -2.49
CA GLY A 143 -7.02 -0.35 -1.17
C GLY A 143 -8.11 -1.38 -0.85
N PHE A 144 -9.37 -1.04 -1.10
CA PHE A 144 -10.50 -1.94 -0.90
C PHE A 144 -10.36 -3.22 -1.73
N MET A 145 -10.03 -3.13 -3.02
CA MET A 145 -9.88 -4.30 -3.88
C MET A 145 -8.81 -5.27 -3.36
N PHE A 146 -7.65 -4.74 -2.98
CA PHE A 146 -6.55 -5.56 -2.44
C PHE A 146 -6.93 -6.21 -1.10
N HIS A 147 -7.52 -5.46 -0.17
CA HIS A 147 -7.92 -6.01 1.13
C HIS A 147 -9.13 -6.94 1.05
N PHE A 148 -10.04 -6.72 0.09
CA PHE A 148 -11.14 -7.64 -0.18
C PHE A 148 -10.61 -8.98 -0.69
N TYR A 149 -9.68 -8.96 -1.65
CA TYR A 149 -8.97 -10.16 -2.09
C TYR A 149 -8.30 -10.90 -0.92
N GLY A 150 -7.51 -10.19 -0.09
CA GLY A 150 -6.89 -10.79 1.10
C GLY A 150 -7.92 -11.41 2.03
N SER A 151 -9.02 -10.69 2.33
CA SER A 151 -10.09 -11.18 3.21
C SER A 151 -10.74 -12.47 2.69
N THR A 152 -10.94 -12.58 1.36
CA THR A 152 -11.46 -13.82 0.77
C THR A 152 -10.50 -14.99 0.93
N ALA A 153 -9.18 -14.76 0.77
CA ALA A 153 -8.17 -15.78 0.99
C ALA A 153 -8.11 -16.21 2.46
N TYR A 154 -8.23 -15.27 3.40
CA TYR A 154 -8.25 -15.57 4.84
C TYR A 154 -9.47 -16.42 5.22
N LEU A 155 -10.64 -16.07 4.69
CA LEU A 155 -11.87 -16.81 4.94
C LEU A 155 -11.80 -18.22 4.35
N GLN A 156 -11.28 -18.35 3.13
CA GLN A 156 -11.06 -19.66 2.50
C GLN A 156 -10.13 -20.54 3.37
N ALA A 157 -8.98 -20.00 3.79
CA ALA A 157 -8.03 -20.73 4.63
C ALA A 157 -8.63 -21.14 5.99
N LEU A 158 -9.47 -20.29 6.59
CA LEU A 158 -10.16 -20.59 7.84
C LEU A 158 -11.15 -21.76 7.66
N LEU A 159 -11.88 -21.80 6.55
CA LEU A 159 -12.85 -22.85 6.24
C LEU A 159 -12.16 -24.19 5.93
N THR A 160 -10.99 -24.16 5.27
CA THR A 160 -10.23 -25.36 4.92
C THR A 160 -9.27 -25.81 6.02
N ARG A 161 -9.17 -25.08 7.15
CA ARG A 161 -8.14 -25.25 8.19
C ARG A 161 -6.72 -25.20 7.64
N GLY A 162 -6.52 -24.47 6.54
CA GLY A 162 -5.23 -24.22 5.93
C GLY A 162 -4.65 -22.87 6.31
N TYR A 163 -3.64 -22.47 5.54
CA TYR A 163 -2.95 -21.20 5.65
C TYR A 163 -3.27 -20.32 4.43
N PRO A 164 -3.45 -18.99 4.57
CA PRO A 164 -3.82 -18.11 3.48
C PRO A 164 -2.96 -18.21 2.21
N MET A 165 -1.65 -18.30 2.39
CA MET A 165 -0.62 -18.32 1.34
C MET A 165 0.38 -19.47 1.51
N GLY A 166 0.36 -20.18 2.65
CA GLY A 166 1.30 -21.26 2.94
C GLY A 166 2.72 -20.77 3.15
N GLU A 167 2.89 -19.56 3.70
CA GLU A 167 4.22 -18.98 3.93
C GLU A 167 5.04 -19.84 4.90
N TRP A 168 6.35 -19.95 4.65
CA TRP A 168 7.24 -20.61 5.60
C TRP A 168 7.66 -19.64 6.69
N LEU A 169 7.32 -19.95 7.95
CA LEU A 169 7.63 -19.12 9.11
C LEU A 169 8.63 -19.81 10.05
N PRO A 170 9.91 -19.38 10.04
CA PRO A 170 10.87 -19.92 11.00
C PRO A 170 10.35 -19.66 12.43
N PHE A 171 10.66 -20.58 13.35
CA PHE A 171 10.24 -20.57 14.76
C PHE A 171 8.79 -21.01 15.06
N ILE A 172 7.81 -20.69 14.19
CA ILE A 172 6.41 -21.09 14.43
C ILE A 172 6.23 -22.60 14.17
N ASP A 173 6.92 -23.14 13.17
CA ASP A 173 6.86 -24.57 12.84
C ASP A 173 7.37 -25.48 13.96
N TYR A 174 8.27 -24.98 14.82
CA TYR A 174 8.85 -25.71 15.95
C TYR A 174 7.92 -25.78 17.18
N ILE A 175 6.76 -25.14 17.14
CA ILE A 175 5.80 -25.17 18.26
C ILE A 175 5.19 -26.57 18.39
N PRO A 176 5.35 -27.27 19.54
CA PRO A 176 4.87 -28.66 19.70
C PRO A 176 3.34 -28.79 19.70
N ARG A 177 2.63 -27.75 20.14
CA ARG A 177 1.17 -27.76 20.27
C ARG A 177 0.50 -27.35 18.95
N LEU A 178 -0.12 -28.32 18.28
CA LEU A 178 -0.74 -28.16 16.96
C LEU A 178 -1.71 -26.97 16.87
N THR A 179 -2.58 -26.81 17.88
CA THR A 179 -3.58 -25.72 17.92
C THR A 179 -2.95 -24.34 18.05
N ILE A 180 -1.93 -24.21 18.91
CA ILE A 180 -1.23 -22.95 19.12
C ILE A 180 -0.42 -22.60 17.87
N ARG A 181 0.23 -23.61 17.27
CA ARG A 181 0.96 -23.46 16.02
C ARG A 181 0.05 -22.94 14.91
N TYR A 182 -1.10 -23.58 14.70
CA TYR A 182 -2.06 -23.16 13.68
C TYR A 182 -2.49 -21.70 13.84
N TRP A 183 -2.95 -21.31 15.04
CA TRP A 183 -3.42 -19.94 15.27
C TRP A 183 -2.30 -18.90 15.19
N ALA A 184 -1.11 -19.22 15.72
CA ALA A 184 0.04 -18.33 15.63
C ALA A 184 0.46 -18.09 14.17
N HIS A 185 0.52 -19.17 13.37
CA HIS A 185 0.85 -19.11 11.95
C HIS A 185 -0.21 -18.31 11.19
N PHE A 186 -1.48 -18.66 11.36
CA PHE A 186 -2.60 -17.98 10.69
C PHE A 186 -2.64 -16.49 11.00
N ILE A 187 -2.52 -16.10 12.27
CA ILE A 187 -2.54 -14.68 12.67
C ILE A 187 -1.36 -13.92 12.08
N PHE A 188 -0.16 -14.51 12.12
CA PHE A 188 1.03 -13.88 11.54
C PHE A 188 0.86 -13.68 10.04
N GLU A 189 0.40 -14.70 9.33
CA GLU A 189 0.25 -14.66 7.88
C GLU A 189 -0.85 -13.69 7.44
N VAL A 190 -1.98 -13.64 8.15
CA VAL A 190 -3.00 -12.60 7.94
C VAL A 190 -2.41 -11.20 8.14
N PHE A 191 -1.61 -11.00 9.19
CA PHE A 191 -0.94 -9.73 9.44
C PHE A 191 0.06 -9.39 8.32
N HIS A 192 0.91 -10.34 7.93
CA HIS A 192 1.95 -10.16 6.93
C HIS A 192 1.37 -9.90 5.54
N VAL A 193 0.42 -10.71 5.09
CA VAL A 193 -0.28 -10.51 3.81
C VAL A 193 -1.03 -9.18 3.81
N THR A 194 -1.69 -8.79 4.91
CA THR A 194 -2.34 -7.48 5.01
C THR A 194 -1.34 -6.33 4.89
N PHE A 195 -0.16 -6.46 5.51
CA PHE A 195 0.94 -5.51 5.36
C PHE A 195 1.41 -5.43 3.90
N LEU A 196 1.69 -6.56 3.25
CA LEU A 196 2.15 -6.61 1.85
C LEU A 196 1.11 -6.02 0.88
N LEU A 197 -0.17 -6.33 1.07
CA LEU A 197 -1.27 -5.77 0.29
C LEU A 197 -1.39 -4.25 0.48
N THR A 198 -1.16 -3.74 1.69
CA THR A 198 -1.13 -2.29 1.97
C THR A 198 0.02 -1.61 1.24
N VAL A 199 1.21 -2.21 1.30
CA VAL A 199 2.39 -1.75 0.56
C VAL A 199 2.04 -1.69 -0.93
N GLN A 200 1.59 -2.80 -1.50
CA GLN A 200 1.32 -2.90 -2.94
C GLN A 200 0.22 -1.95 -3.41
N ALA A 201 -0.92 -1.88 -2.70
CA ALA A 201 -2.01 -0.98 -3.04
C ALA A 201 -1.56 0.48 -3.07
N SER A 202 -0.73 0.90 -2.10
CA SER A 202 -0.22 2.27 -2.05
C SER A 202 0.78 2.59 -3.15
N MET A 203 1.58 1.60 -3.59
CA MET A 203 2.55 1.75 -4.66
C MET A 203 1.87 1.79 -6.03
N ASP A 204 0.88 0.94 -6.25
CA ASP A 204 0.17 0.83 -7.51
C ASP A 204 -0.81 2.02 -7.71
N ALA A 205 -1.36 2.58 -6.63
CA ALA A 205 -2.19 3.79 -6.69
C ALA A 205 -1.38 5.08 -6.97
N PHE A 206 -0.09 5.12 -6.61
CA PHE A 206 0.72 6.33 -6.68
C PHE A 206 0.84 6.93 -8.10
N PRO A 207 1.22 6.16 -9.15
CA PRO A 207 1.31 6.69 -10.51
C PRO A 207 -0.02 7.24 -11.01
N ALA A 208 -1.14 6.57 -10.70
CA ALA A 208 -2.47 6.99 -11.11
C ALA A 208 -2.87 8.34 -10.48
N VAL A 209 -2.62 8.52 -9.18
CA VAL A 209 -2.85 9.81 -8.49
C VAL A 209 -1.93 10.90 -9.06
N TYR A 210 -0.66 10.60 -9.31
CA TYR A 210 0.30 11.57 -9.82
C TYR A 210 -0.05 12.04 -11.25
N ILE A 211 -0.28 11.11 -12.18
CA ILE A 211 -0.63 11.42 -13.57
C ILE A 211 -1.94 12.22 -13.63
N ARG A 212 -2.93 11.85 -12.82
CA ARG A 212 -4.21 12.58 -12.78
C ARG A 212 -4.03 14.03 -12.32
N SER A 213 -3.28 14.23 -11.23
CA SER A 213 -2.97 15.57 -10.73
C SER A 213 -2.24 16.40 -11.78
N LEU A 214 -1.27 15.81 -12.49
CA LEU A 214 -0.56 16.47 -13.58
C LEU A 214 -1.48 16.82 -14.76
N HIS A 215 -2.31 15.87 -15.19
CA HIS A 215 -3.25 16.06 -16.30
C HIS A 215 -4.23 17.20 -16.02
N ASN A 216 -4.78 17.28 -14.79
CA ASN A 216 -5.65 18.39 -14.41
C ASN A 216 -4.97 19.75 -14.62
N HIS A 217 -3.70 19.86 -14.24
CA HIS A 217 -2.93 21.10 -14.42
C HIS A 217 -2.53 21.38 -15.86
N ILE A 218 -2.34 20.37 -16.71
CA ILE A 218 -1.99 20.56 -18.12
C ILE A 218 -3.21 20.97 -18.94
N THR A 219 -4.34 20.28 -18.79
CA THR A 219 -5.54 20.53 -19.60
C THR A 219 -6.11 21.92 -19.36
N ASP A 220 -6.10 22.40 -18.12
CA ASP A 220 -6.60 23.75 -17.79
C ASP A 220 -5.62 24.86 -18.23
N ASN A 221 -4.30 24.61 -18.26
CA ASN A 221 -3.33 25.58 -18.78
C ASN A 221 -3.38 25.73 -20.31
N CYS A 222 -3.96 24.78 -21.06
CA CYS A 222 -4.19 24.93 -22.51
C CYS A 222 -5.47 25.71 -22.85
N LEU A 223 -6.33 26.00 -21.86
CA LEU A 223 -7.57 26.77 -22.04
C LEU A 223 -7.40 28.26 -21.74
N HIS A 224 -6.19 28.70 -21.43
CA HIS A 224 -5.78 30.10 -21.20
C HIS A 224 -4.62 30.49 -22.11
#